data_AF-A0A372BV77-F1
#
_entry.id   AF-A0A372BV77-F1
#
_cell.length_a   1.000
_cell.length_b   1.000
_cell.length_c   1.000
_cell.angle_alpha   90.00
_cell.angle_beta   90.00
_cell.angle_gamma   90.00
#
_symmetry.space_group_name_H-M   'P 1'
#
loop_
_entity.id
_entity.type
_entity.pdbx_description
1 polymer ?
#
loop_
_entity_poly.entity_id
_entity_poly.type
_entity_poly.pdbx_seq_one_letter_code
_entity_poly.pdbx_strand_id
1 'polypeptide(L)'
;MQILNEVIAQIERHPHGKSSRILAQAALSACSDAFPGPPLIKVATALDRENYHRYCRLAWIAYEPDFSNPDQDRAMRILKPYLGVTTA
;
A
#
# COMPACT_ATOMS: atom_id res chain seq x y z
N MET A 1 8.19 -9.72 1.51
CA MET A 1 7.82 -8.61 2.42
C MET A 1 6.48 -8.88 3.07
N GLN A 2 6.50 -9.17 4.36
CA GLN A 2 5.33 -9.48 5.18
C GLN A 2 4.30 -8.35 5.13
N ILE A 3 4.74 -7.10 5.26
CA ILE A 3 3.85 -5.93 5.21
C ILE A 3 3.10 -5.81 3.88
N LEU A 4 3.75 -6.10 2.75
CA LEU A 4 3.09 -6.06 1.44
C LEU A 4 2.03 -7.16 1.31
N ASN A 5 2.30 -8.36 1.83
CA ASN A 5 1.32 -9.45 1.86
C ASN A 5 0.12 -9.11 2.75
N GLU A 6 0.36 -8.52 3.92
CA GLU A 6 -0.70 -8.08 4.83
C GLU A 6 -1.59 -7.01 4.17
N VAL A 7 -0.98 -6.03 3.50
CA VAL A 7 -1.72 -4.96 2.79
C VAL A 7 -2.52 -5.52 1.63
N ILE A 8 -1.94 -6.40 0.80
CA ILE A 8 -2.63 -7.05 -0.32
C ILE A 8 -3.81 -7.86 0.21
N ALA A 9 -3.60 -8.71 1.22
CA ALA A 9 -4.66 -9.52 1.81
C ALA A 9 -5.79 -8.64 2.39
N GLN A 10 -5.45 -7.49 2.99
CA GLN A 10 -6.46 -6.56 3.51
C GLN A 10 -7.27 -5.91 2.41
N ILE A 11 -6.63 -5.51 1.30
CA ILE A 11 -7.30 -4.95 0.13
C ILE A 11 -8.21 -6.00 -0.51
N GLU A 12 -7.75 -7.23 -0.68
CA GLU A 12 -8.52 -8.34 -1.29
C GLU A 12 -9.79 -8.68 -0.50
N ARG A 13 -9.77 -8.56 0.83
CA ARG A 13 -10.96 -8.75 1.68
C ARG A 13 -12.02 -7.66 1.45
N HIS A 14 -11.59 -6.44 1.12
CA HIS A 14 -12.47 -5.27 0.99
C HIS A 14 -12.09 -4.42 -0.24
N PRO A 15 -12.20 -4.94 -1.47
CA PRO A 15 -11.53 -4.38 -2.66
C PRO A 15 -12.03 -2.99 -3.07
N HIS A 16 -13.23 -2.60 -2.66
CA HIS A 16 -13.85 -1.32 -3.02
C HIS A 16 -13.91 -0.32 -1.85
N GLY A 17 -13.25 -0.64 -0.73
CA GLY A 17 -13.20 0.24 0.43
C GLY A 17 -12.35 1.49 0.22
N LYS A 18 -12.77 2.62 0.81
CA LYS A 18 -11.98 3.86 0.86
C LYS A 18 -10.61 3.61 1.51
N SER A 19 -10.57 2.80 2.58
CA SER A 19 -9.33 2.37 3.25
C SER A 19 -8.43 1.58 2.31
N SER A 20 -8.98 0.64 1.55
CA SER A 20 -8.24 -0.19 0.59
C SER A 20 -7.59 0.63 -0.52
N ARG A 21 -8.27 1.64 -1.08
CA ARG A 21 -7.64 2.58 -2.03
C ARG A 21 -6.49 3.36 -1.40
N ILE A 22 -6.64 3.81 -0.16
CA ILE A 22 -5.59 4.55 0.56
C ILE A 22 -4.38 3.65 0.83
N LEU A 23 -4.62 2.40 1.25
CA LEU A 23 -3.55 1.41 1.46
C LEU A 23 -2.84 1.05 0.16
N ALA A 24 -3.58 0.87 -0.95
CA ALA A 24 -2.99 0.62 -2.26
C ALA A 24 -2.10 1.79 -2.71
N GLN A 25 -2.58 3.02 -2.54
CA GLN A 25 -1.81 4.22 -2.86
C GLN A 25 -0.56 4.37 -1.99
N ALA A 26 -0.68 4.12 -0.68
CA ALA A 26 0.45 4.17 0.23
C ALA A 26 1.50 3.10 -0.11
N ALA A 27 1.08 1.87 -0.42
CA ALA A 27 1.99 0.79 -0.76
C ALA A 27 2.69 1.02 -2.10
N LEU A 28 2.00 1.55 -3.13
CA LEU A 28 2.65 1.94 -4.39
C LEU A 28 3.67 3.06 -4.18
N SER A 29 3.34 4.07 -3.37
CA SER A 29 4.26 5.17 -3.05
C SER A 29 5.47 4.69 -2.25
N ALA A 30 5.30 3.71 -1.37
CA ALA A 30 6.40 3.11 -0.62
C ALA A 30 7.35 2.30 -1.53
N CYS A 31 6.83 1.70 -2.60
CA CYS A 31 7.63 0.91 -3.54
C CYS A 31 8.30 1.76 -4.65
N SER A 32 7.81 2.97 -4.93
CA SER A 32 8.30 3.79 -6.03
C SER A 32 7.87 5.25 -5.93
N ASP A 33 8.82 6.16 -6.20
CA ASP A 33 8.58 7.61 -6.28
C ASP A 33 7.69 8.03 -7.47
N ALA A 34 7.42 7.11 -8.41
CA ALA A 34 6.52 7.36 -9.53
C ALA A 34 5.04 7.48 -9.09
N PHE A 35 4.72 7.09 -7.86
CA PHE A 35 3.36 7.12 -7.31
C PHE A 35 3.31 8.05 -6.10
N PRO A 36 2.56 9.17 -6.15
CA PRO A 36 2.42 10.04 -4.99
C PRO A 36 1.59 9.35 -3.90
N GLY A 37 2.07 9.44 -2.66
CA GLY A 37 1.37 8.94 -1.49
C GLY A 37 0.04 9.65 -1.21
N PRO A 38 -0.86 9.03 -0.42
CA PRO A 38 -2.12 9.65 -0.03
C PRO A 38 -1.90 10.85 0.90
N PRO A 39 -2.69 11.94 0.78
CA PRO A 39 -2.66 13.04 1.74
C PRO A 39 -2.94 12.57 3.18
N LEU A 40 -2.18 13.08 4.15
CA LEU A 40 -2.31 12.70 5.57
C LEU A 40 -3.73 12.86 6.12
N ILE A 41 -4.46 13.89 5.71
CA ILE A 41 -5.86 14.09 6.12
C ILE A 41 -6.80 12.97 5.64
N LYS A 42 -6.53 12.39 4.46
CA LYS A 42 -7.29 11.24 3.95
C LYS A 42 -6.96 9.97 4.75
N VAL A 43 -5.70 9.78 5.12
CA VAL A 43 -5.24 8.67 5.96
C VAL A 43 -5.95 8.73 7.33
N ALA A 44 -5.88 9.87 8.00
CA ALA A 44 -6.44 10.06 9.34
C ALA A 44 -7.96 9.89 9.42
N THR A 45 -8.69 10.21 8.35
CA THR A 45 -10.16 10.16 8.32
C THR A 45 -10.74 8.85 7.79
N ALA A 46 -9.89 7.94 7.28
CA ALA A 46 -10.38 6.76 6.56
C ALA A 46 -9.76 5.43 7.00
N LEU A 47 -8.61 5.45 7.69
CA LEU A 47 -7.99 4.24 8.22
C LEU A 47 -8.40 4.04 9.68
N ASP A 48 -8.80 2.81 10.01
CA ASP A 48 -8.82 2.34 11.39
C ASP A 48 -7.39 2.22 11.94
N ARG A 49 -7.27 1.92 13.24
CA ARG A 49 -5.99 1.81 13.94
C ARG A 49 -5.05 0.78 13.30
N GLU A 50 -5.57 -0.34 12.82
CA GLU A 50 -4.78 -1.43 12.27
C GLU A 50 -4.21 -1.04 10.90
N ASN A 51 -5.04 -0.44 10.05
CA ASN A 51 -4.64 0.06 8.74
C ASN A 51 -3.74 1.30 8.84
N TYR A 52 -3.93 2.13 9.86
CA TYR A 52 -3.00 3.21 10.18
C TYR A 52 -1.62 2.67 10.57
N HIS A 53 -1.55 1.59 11.35
CA HIS A 53 -0.28 0.95 11.68
C HIS A 53 0.44 0.40 10.42
N ARG A 54 -0.31 -0.22 9.50
CA ARG A 54 0.23 -0.64 8.19
C ARG A 54 0.77 0.53 7.38
N TYR A 55 0.03 1.64 7.33
CA TYR A 55 0.48 2.87 6.67
C TYR A 55 1.81 3.38 7.25
N CYS A 56 1.93 3.42 8.59
CA CYS A 56 3.18 3.82 9.23
C CYS A 56 4.34 2.88 8.87
N ARG A 57 4.13 1.56 8.87
CA ARG A 57 5.16 0.60 8.44
C ARG A 57 5.60 0.81 7.00
N LEU A 58 4.66 1.07 6.09
CA LEU A 58 4.98 1.39 4.68
C LEU A 58 5.85 2.65 4.55
N ALA A 59 5.69 3.66 5.40
CA ALA A 59 6.55 4.84 5.40
C ALA A 59 8.02 4.51 5.76
N TRP A 60 8.25 3.39 6.44
CA TRP A 60 9.57 2.87 6.83
C TRP A 60 9.91 1.57 6.08
N ILE A 61 9.33 1.35 4.90
CA ILE A 61 9.43 0.07 4.18
C ILE A 61 10.88 -0.40 3.98
N ALA A 62 11.82 0.53 3.75
CA ALA A 62 13.24 0.27 3.58
C ALA A 62 13.94 -0.33 4.83
N TYR A 63 13.32 -0.22 6.00
CA TYR A 63 13.82 -0.73 7.27
C TYR A 63 13.14 -2.03 7.71
N GLU A 64 12.20 -2.56 6.92
CA GLU A 64 11.59 -3.86 7.20
C GLU A 64 12.66 -4.97 7.12
N PRO A 65 12.70 -5.92 8.08
CA PRO A 65 13.76 -6.92 8.17
C PRO A 65 13.80 -7.88 6.96
N ASP A 66 12.71 -7.97 6.22
CA ASP A 66 12.56 -8.78 5.01
C ASP A 66 12.46 -7.94 3.73
N PHE A 67 13.04 -6.74 3.73
CA PHE A 67 13.09 -5.85 2.58
C PHE A 67 13.54 -6.56 1.30
N SER A 68 12.77 -6.42 0.22
CA SER A 68 12.96 -7.16 -1.01
C SER A 68 12.44 -6.36 -2.21
N ASN A 69 13.33 -6.00 -3.13
CA ASN A 69 12.94 -5.33 -4.38
C ASN A 69 12.03 -6.21 -5.25
N PRO A 70 12.29 -7.53 -5.44
CA PRO A 70 11.38 -8.40 -6.19
C PRO A 70 9.95 -8.45 -5.60
N ASP A 71 9.81 -8.39 -4.29
CA ASP A 71 8.50 -8.37 -3.64
C ASP A 71 7.77 -7.05 -3.86
N GLN A 72 8.49 -5.93 -3.90
CA GLN A 72 7.93 -4.63 -4.26
C GLN A 72 7.45 -4.63 -5.72
N ASP A 73 8.24 -5.14 -6.67
CA ASP A 73 7.85 -5.28 -8.07
C ASP A 73 6.59 -6.14 -8.23
N ARG A 74 6.50 -7.24 -7.47
CA ARG A 74 5.30 -8.08 -7.40
C ARG A 74 4.11 -7.30 -6.85
N ALA A 75 4.27 -6.63 -5.71
CA ALA A 75 3.19 -5.87 -5.09
C ALA A 75 2.69 -4.76 -6.01
N MET A 76 3.58 -4.04 -6.70
CA MET A 76 3.19 -3.01 -7.66
C MET A 76 2.32 -3.54 -8.78
N ARG A 77 2.63 -4.71 -9.35
CA ARG A 77 1.78 -5.36 -10.36
C ARG A 77 0.38 -5.69 -9.84
N ILE A 78 0.29 -6.12 -8.58
CA ILE A 78 -0.98 -6.46 -7.92
C ILE A 78 -1.79 -5.20 -7.58
N LEU A 79 -1.13 -4.12 -7.15
CA LEU A 79 -1.78 -2.94 -6.56
C LEU A 79 -2.25 -1.91 -7.59
N LYS A 80 -1.55 -1.79 -8.74
CA LYS A 80 -1.90 -0.84 -9.82
C LYS A 80 -3.37 -0.91 -10.27
N PRO A 81 -3.97 -2.09 -10.49
CA PRO A 81 -5.40 -2.22 -10.86
C PRO A 81 -6.37 -1.59 -9.85
N TYR A 82 -6.08 -1.64 -8.55
CA TYR A 82 -6.95 -1.07 -7.51
C TYR A 82 -7.05 0.46 -7.56
N LEU A 83 -6.11 1.12 -8.24
CA LEU A 83 -6.12 2.57 -8.45
C LEU A 83 -6.54 2.96 -9.87
N GLY A 84 -6.87 1.98 -10.72
CA GLY A 84 -7.15 2.23 -12.14
C GLY A 84 -5.90 2.62 -12.94
N VAL A 85 -4.71 2.27 -12.46
CA VAL A 85 -3.46 2.44 -13.21
C VAL A 85 -3.25 1.20 -14.06
N THR A 86 -3.38 1.33 -15.38
CA THR A 86 -3.09 0.24 -16.32
C THR A 86 -1.58 0.14 -16.55
N THR A 87 -1.00 -1.05 -16.43
CA THR A 87 0.36 -1.31 -16.90
C THR A 87 0.36 -1.29 -18.42
N ALA A 88 1.12 -0.38 -19.03
CA ALA A 88 1.54 -0.50 -20.42
C ALA A 88 2.49 -1.69 -20.59
#